data_AF-A0A9E9D704-F1
#
_entry.id   AF-A0A9E9D704-F1
#
_cell.length_a   1.000
_cell.length_b   1.000
_cell.length_c   1.000
_cell.angle_alpha   90.00
_cell.angle_beta   90.00
_cell.angle_gamma   90.00
#
_symmetry.space_group_name_H-M   'P 1'
#
loop_
_entity.id
_entity.type
_entity.pdbx_description
1 polymer ?
#
loop_
_entity_poly.entity_id
_entity_poly.type
_entity_poly.pdbx_seq_one_letter_code
_entity_poly.pdbx_strand_id
1 'polypeptide(L)'
;MSLYQCEHCGCCENTALGMQPKTPTQWFRWDASLGNLDLEGKHLCSACGPKFYRDGTLTGMGQWHGQFKRVFLPMGKFKTNSIGNLEHIETGSEDFRAYALDAAQAAEERKS
;
A
#
# COMPACT_ATOMS: atom_id res chain seq x y z
N MET A 1 4.97 -5.53 13.96
CA MET A 1 4.01 -4.75 13.16
C MET A 1 3.74 -5.53 11.88
N SER A 2 2.47 -5.66 11.49
CA SER A 2 2.04 -6.56 10.42
C SER A 2 2.40 -6.07 9.02
N LEU A 3 2.49 -6.98 8.06
CA LEU A 3 2.62 -6.68 6.64
C LEU A 3 1.26 -6.72 5.95
N TYR A 4 1.07 -5.87 4.94
CA TYR A 4 -0.14 -5.86 4.11
C TYR A 4 0.20 -5.54 2.66
N GLN A 5 -0.73 -5.86 1.75
CA GLN A 5 -0.67 -5.45 0.36
C GLN A 5 -1.40 -4.12 0.18
N CYS A 6 -0.73 -3.15 -0.44
CA CYS A 6 -1.34 -1.87 -0.81
C CYS A 6 -2.45 -2.08 -1.84
N GLU A 7 -3.67 -1.61 -1.55
CA GLU A 7 -4.85 -1.77 -2.40
C GLU A 7 -4.85 -0.86 -3.64
N HIS A 8 -3.91 0.07 -3.74
CA HIS A 8 -3.75 0.91 -4.93
C HIS A 8 -2.69 0.38 -5.91
N CYS A 9 -1.55 -0.08 -5.40
CA CYS A 9 -0.40 -0.41 -6.27
C CYS A 9 0.15 -1.83 -6.08
N GLY A 10 -0.39 -2.61 -5.15
CA GLY A 10 -0.01 -4.00 -4.94
C GLY A 10 1.31 -4.21 -4.22
N CYS A 11 2.01 -3.16 -3.77
CA CYS A 11 3.26 -3.35 -3.05
C CYS A 11 3.04 -3.85 -1.61
N CYS A 12 3.99 -4.66 -1.13
CA CYS A 12 4.10 -5.05 0.27
C CYS A 12 4.55 -3.85 1.11
N GLU A 13 3.83 -3.57 2.20
CA GLU A 13 4.11 -2.50 3.15
C GLU A 13 3.94 -2.98 4.59
N ASN A 14 4.58 -2.29 5.53
CA ASN A 14 4.42 -2.50 6.96
C ASN A 14 3.38 -1.53 7.57
N THR A 15 2.52 -2.01 8.47
CA THR A 15 1.49 -1.18 9.11
C THR A 15 2.06 -0.01 9.94
N ALA A 16 3.35 -0.01 10.26
CA ALA A 16 4.02 1.10 10.93
C ALA A 16 4.38 2.28 10.00
N LEU A 17 4.40 2.08 8.69
CA LEU A 17 5.01 3.02 7.73
C LEU A 17 4.05 3.50 6.63
N GLY A 18 2.82 3.01 6.60
CA GLY A 18 1.79 3.44 5.64
C GLY A 18 0.41 3.58 6.28
N MET A 19 -0.61 3.75 5.44
CA MET A 19 -2.00 3.83 5.86
C MET A 19 -2.60 2.44 6.05
N GLN A 20 -2.91 2.12 7.29
CA GLN A 20 -3.68 0.95 7.72
C GLN A 20 -5.18 1.30 7.81
N PRO A 21 -6.11 0.32 7.84
CA PRO A 21 -7.56 0.60 7.80
C PRO A 21 -8.08 1.41 8.99
N LYS A 22 -7.35 1.43 10.10
CA LYS A 22 -7.68 2.24 11.29
C LYS A 22 -7.14 3.67 11.23
N THR A 23 -6.49 4.04 10.14
CA THR A 23 -5.96 5.39 9.94
C THR A 23 -7.14 6.36 9.76
N PRO A 24 -7.31 7.38 10.61
CA PRO A 24 -8.46 8.28 10.51
C PRO A 24 -8.40 9.09 9.21
N THR A 25 -9.27 8.77 8.25
CA THR A 25 -9.23 9.39 6.91
C THR A 25 -9.52 10.88 6.96
N GLN A 26 -10.30 11.33 7.95
CA GLN A 26 -10.69 12.72 8.15
C GLN A 26 -9.54 13.65 8.54
N TRP A 27 -8.31 13.15 8.72
CA TRP A 27 -7.13 14.00 8.91
C TRP A 27 -6.49 14.41 7.58
N PHE A 28 -6.78 13.70 6.50
CA PHE A 28 -6.11 13.83 5.22
C PHE A 28 -6.95 14.56 4.19
N ARG A 29 -6.27 15.18 3.23
CA ARG A 29 -6.93 15.82 2.09
C ARG A 29 -7.14 14.79 0.97
N TRP A 30 -8.41 14.53 0.68
CA TRP A 30 -8.88 13.73 -0.45
C TRP A 30 -9.53 14.64 -1.47
N ASP A 31 -8.98 14.69 -2.67
CA ASP A 31 -9.34 15.72 -3.66
C ASP A 31 -9.11 15.16 -5.06
N ALA A 32 -10.10 15.30 -5.94
CA ALA A 32 -9.99 14.84 -7.32
C ALA A 32 -8.82 15.53 -8.07
N SER A 33 -8.52 16.80 -7.74
CA SER A 33 -7.38 17.53 -8.32
C SER A 33 -6.01 16.97 -7.90
N LEU A 34 -5.96 16.20 -6.81
CA LEU A 34 -4.77 15.48 -6.36
C LEU A 34 -4.73 14.02 -6.88
N GLY A 35 -5.76 13.58 -7.60
CA GLY A 35 -5.86 12.22 -8.13
C GLY A 35 -5.97 11.14 -7.06
N ASN A 36 -6.41 11.48 -5.84
CA ASN A 36 -6.44 10.56 -4.70
C ASN A 36 -7.84 10.33 -4.12
N LEU A 37 -8.90 10.90 -4.71
CA LEU A 37 -10.26 10.81 -4.17
C LEU A 37 -10.71 9.35 -3.97
N ASP A 38 -10.47 8.48 -4.96
CA ASP A 38 -10.86 7.06 -4.91
C ASP A 38 -9.94 6.19 -4.03
N LEU A 39 -8.98 6.81 -3.34
CA LEU A 39 -8.05 6.12 -2.44
C LEU A 39 -8.46 6.25 -0.97
N GLU A 40 -9.45 7.10 -0.64
CA GLU A 40 -9.91 7.26 0.73
C GLU A 40 -10.39 5.93 1.32
N GLY A 41 -9.94 5.63 2.54
CA GLY A 41 -10.31 4.42 3.28
C GLY A 41 -9.57 3.14 2.88
N LYS A 42 -8.76 3.16 1.82
CA LYS A 42 -7.94 2.02 1.39
C LYS A 42 -6.69 1.83 2.25
N HIS A 43 -6.14 0.62 2.25
CA HIS A 43 -4.80 0.31 2.74
C HIS A 43 -3.78 0.81 1.72
N LEU A 44 -3.08 1.89 2.05
CA LEU A 44 -2.16 2.55 1.13
C LEU A 44 -0.74 2.51 1.67
N CYS A 45 0.20 2.08 0.82
CA CYS A 45 1.61 2.21 1.17
C CYS A 45 2.04 3.67 1.34
N SER A 46 3.18 3.91 1.98
CA SER A 46 3.77 5.25 2.14
C SER A 46 3.80 6.08 0.86
N ALA A 47 4.06 5.43 -0.29
CA ALA A 47 4.13 6.10 -1.59
C ALA A 47 2.75 6.43 -2.19
N CYS A 48 1.70 5.70 -1.81
CA CYS A 48 0.34 5.90 -2.32
C CYS A 48 -0.53 6.71 -1.34
N GLY A 49 -0.09 6.86 -0.09
CA GLY A 49 -0.77 7.65 0.91
C GLY A 49 -0.89 9.14 0.53
N PRO A 50 -1.83 9.86 1.15
CA PRO A 50 -2.11 11.26 0.86
C PRO A 50 -0.93 12.13 1.26
N LYS A 51 -0.50 13.00 0.34
CA LYS A 51 0.63 13.92 0.55
C LYS A 51 0.33 15.01 1.57
N PHE A 52 -0.94 15.37 1.74
CA PHE A 52 -1.37 16.51 2.54
C PHE A 52 -2.39 16.11 3.62
N TYR A 53 -2.25 16.71 4.79
CA TYR A 53 -3.31 16.81 5.78
C TYR A 53 -4.40 17.78 5.29
N ARG A 54 -5.56 17.78 5.94
CA ARG A 54 -6.68 18.68 5.60
C ARG A 54 -6.33 20.16 5.70
N ASP A 55 -5.43 20.52 6.61
CA ASP A 55 -4.94 21.89 6.78
C ASP A 55 -3.92 22.31 5.70
N GLY A 56 -3.56 21.40 4.79
CA GLY A 56 -2.60 21.63 3.71
C GLY A 56 -1.14 21.34 4.08
N THR A 57 -0.83 20.96 5.32
CA THR A 57 0.52 20.56 5.72
C THR A 57 0.91 19.19 5.17
N LEU A 58 2.21 18.91 5.05
CA LEU A 58 2.71 17.64 4.50
C LEU A 58 2.64 16.51 5.52
N THR A 59 2.25 15.33 5.06
CA THR A 59 2.17 14.10 5.88
C THR A 59 3.48 13.32 5.96
N GLY A 60 4.42 13.61 5.06
CA GLY A 60 5.58 12.76 4.79
C GLY A 60 5.30 11.55 3.88
N MET A 61 4.03 11.27 3.58
CA MET A 61 3.60 10.27 2.58
C MET A 61 3.56 10.86 1.16
N GLY A 62 3.21 10.02 0.19
CA GLY A 62 3.29 10.33 -1.24
C GLY A 62 4.65 10.01 -1.86
N GLN A 63 5.52 9.36 -1.07
CA GLN A 63 6.82 8.83 -1.50
C GLN A 63 7.16 7.58 -0.69
N TRP A 64 8.03 6.74 -1.25
CA TRP A 64 8.48 5.54 -0.54
C TRP A 64 9.41 5.91 0.62
N HIS A 65 9.16 5.36 1.81
CA HIS A 65 9.90 5.70 3.03
C HIS A 65 11.36 5.19 3.07
N GLY A 66 11.77 4.30 2.16
CA GLY A 66 13.17 3.84 2.00
C GLY A 66 13.72 2.92 3.09
N GLN A 67 12.90 2.44 4.03
CA GLN A 67 13.33 1.57 5.14
C GLN A 67 13.57 0.12 4.67
N PHE A 68 12.96 -0.28 3.56
CA PHE A 68 13.20 -1.56 2.90
C PHE A 68 12.93 -1.45 1.39
N LYS A 69 13.33 -2.47 0.62
CA LYS A 69 13.07 -2.55 -0.82
C LYS A 69 11.56 -2.59 -1.07
N ARG A 70 11.05 -1.69 -1.90
CA ARG A 70 9.67 -1.72 -2.37
C ARG A 70 9.47 -2.92 -3.28
N VAL A 71 8.62 -3.87 -2.88
CA VAL A 71 8.30 -5.09 -3.65
C VAL A 71 6.85 -5.03 -4.09
N PHE A 72 6.61 -5.13 -5.40
CA PHE A 72 5.27 -5.18 -5.99
C PHE A 72 4.83 -6.63 -6.15
N LEU A 73 3.56 -6.90 -5.86
CA LEU A 73 2.97 -8.24 -5.88
C LEU A 73 1.71 -8.21 -6.75
N PRO A 74 1.31 -9.35 -7.35
CA PRO A 74 0.04 -9.49 -8.07
C PRO A 74 -1.12 -9.01 -7.19
N MET A 75 -1.96 -8.12 -7.73
CA MET A 75 -3.02 -7.47 -6.97
C MET A 75 -4.04 -8.49 -6.43
N GLY A 76 -4.43 -8.35 -5.16
CA GLY A 76 -5.47 -9.18 -4.55
C GLY A 76 -5.09 -10.65 -4.35
N LYS A 77 -3.81 -11.01 -4.46
CA LYS A 77 -3.30 -12.38 -4.24
C LYS A 77 -2.69 -12.60 -2.86
N PHE A 78 -2.60 -11.55 -2.04
CA PHE A 78 -2.02 -11.62 -0.70
C PHE A 78 -2.97 -11.06 0.36
N LYS A 79 -2.91 -11.64 1.56
CA LYS A 79 -3.62 -11.17 2.75
C LYS A 79 -2.70 -11.17 3.96
N THR A 80 -2.98 -10.32 4.94
CA THR A 80 -2.32 -10.42 6.25
C THR A 80 -2.90 -11.61 7.02
N ASN A 81 -2.07 -12.54 7.48
CA ASN A 81 -2.52 -13.69 8.28
C ASN A 81 -2.67 -13.35 9.77
N SER A 82 -3.07 -14.35 10.58
CA SER A 82 -3.42 -14.16 12.00
C SER A 82 -2.25 -13.71 12.89
N ILE A 83 -1.00 -13.90 12.45
CA ILE A 83 0.21 -13.48 13.16
C ILE A 83 0.84 -12.21 12.56
N GLY A 84 0.22 -11.64 11.53
CA GLY A 84 0.66 -10.38 10.91
C GLY A 84 1.62 -10.53 9.74
N ASN A 85 1.87 -11.74 9.22
CA ASN A 85 2.67 -11.96 8.02
C ASN A 85 1.82 -11.76 6.76
N LEU A 86 2.47 -11.46 5.64
CA LEU A 86 1.81 -11.40 4.34
C LEU A 86 1.81 -12.79 3.70
N GLU A 87 0.63 -13.36 3.52
CA GLU A 87 0.39 -14.73 3.07
C GLU A 87 -0.27 -14.74 1.70
N HIS A 88 0.26 -15.55 0.78
CA HIS A 88 -0.36 -15.79 -0.52
C HIS A 88 -1.66 -16.59 -0.34
N ILE A 89 -2.77 -16.09 -0.87
CA ILE A 89 -4.12 -16.57 -0.58
C ILE A 89 -4.32 -18.05 -1.00
N GLU A 90 -3.74 -18.45 -2.13
CA GLU A 90 -3.98 -19.79 -2.69
C GLU A 90 -3.04 -20.86 -2.11
N THR A 91 -1.81 -20.48 -1.75
CA THR A 91 -0.76 -21.43 -1.36
C THR A 91 -0.44 -21.41 0.13
N GLY A 92 -0.84 -20.37 0.85
CA GLY A 92 -0.41 -20.14 2.23
C GLY A 92 1.06 -19.74 2.36
N SER A 93 1.76 -19.46 1.26
CA SER A 93 3.18 -19.08 1.31
C SER A 93 3.35 -17.70 1.93
N GLU A 94 4.24 -17.59 2.92
CA GLU A 94 4.65 -16.31 3.50
C GLU A 94 5.87 -15.69 2.78
N ASP A 95 6.50 -16.42 1.86
CA ASP A 95 7.59 -15.89 1.05
C ASP A 95 7.05 -15.09 -0.13
N PHE A 96 6.55 -13.89 0.15
CA PHE A 96 6.03 -12.99 -0.87
C PHE A 96 7.09 -12.60 -1.93
N ARG A 97 8.39 -12.72 -1.62
CA ARG A 97 9.46 -12.33 -2.56
C ARG A 97 9.55 -13.26 -3.75
N ALA A 98 9.12 -14.52 -3.60
CA ALA A 98 9.01 -15.47 -4.71
C ALA A 98 7.99 -15.04 -5.78
N TYR A 99 7.06 -14.14 -5.42
CA TYR A 99 6.00 -13.63 -6.31
C TYR A 99 6.25 -12.17 -6.71
N ALA A 100 7.45 -11.64 -6.46
CA ALA A 100 7.78 -10.25 -6.77
C ALA A 100 7.68 -9.99 -8.28
N LEU A 101 6.91 -8.97 -8.64
CA LEU A 101 6.80 -8.49 -10.01
C LEU A 101 8.01 -7.63 -10.37
N ASP A 102 8.46 -7.76 -11.61
CA ASP A 102 9.36 -6.79 -12.20
C ASP A 102 8.66 -5.45 -12.53
N ALA A 103 9.43 -4.47 -12.99
CA ALA A 103 8.89 -3.14 -13.28
C ALA A 103 7.83 -3.12 -14.40
N ALA A 104 7.97 -3.99 -15.41
CA ALA A 104 7.04 -4.08 -16.53
C ALA A 104 5.74 -4.74 -16.10
N GLN A 105 5.83 -5.86 -15.38
CA GLN A 105 4.67 -6.57 -14.83
C GLN A 105 3.89 -5.71 -13.84
N ALA A 106 4.59 -5.03 -12.92
CA ALA A 106 3.96 -4.14 -11.96
C ALA A 106 3.30 -2.93 -12.63
N ALA A 107 3.82 -2.44 -13.76
CA ALA A 107 3.19 -1.37 -14.53
C ALA A 107 1.92 -1.84 -15.24
N GLU A 108 1.87 -3.08 -15.70
CA GLU A 108 0.70 -3.64 -16.39
C GLU A 108 -0.45 -3.91 -15.42
N GLU A 109 -0.18 -4.51 -14.26
CA GLU A 109 -1.16 -4.77 -13.21
C GLU A 109 -1.90 -3.52 -12.73
N ARG A 110 -1.24 -2.36 -12.76
CA ARG A 110 -1.82 -1.08 -12.30
C ARG A 110 -2.72 -0.40 -13.33
N LYS A 111 -2.78 -0.89 -14.57
CA LYS A 111 -3.66 -0.36 -15.63
C LYS A 111 -5.00 -1.10 -15.71
N SER A 112 -5.06 -2.29 -15.11
CA SER A 112 -6.23 -3.20 -15.12
C SER A 112 -7.21 -2.84 -14.02
#